data_AF-A0A940ZFU3-F1
#
_entry.id   AF-A0A940ZFU3-F1
#
_cell.length_a   1.000
_cell.length_b   1.000
_cell.length_c   1.000
_cell.angle_alpha   90.00
_cell.angle_beta   90.00
_cell.angle_gamma   90.00
#
_symmetry.space_group_name_H-M   'P 1'
#
loop_
_entity.id
_entity.type
_entity.pdbx_description
1 polymer ?
#
loop_
_entity_poly.entity_id
_entity_poly.type
_entity_poly.pdbx_seq_one_letter_code
_entity_poly.pdbx_strand_id
1 'polypeptide(L)' 'MKESLDLLRPIFEKTGAPSKGTVVIGTVEGDVHDVGKNIVAMMLQGAGLTVHDLGIDIPPA' A
#
# COMPACT_ATOMS: atom_id res chain seq x y z
N MET A 1 -7.91 -9.92 1.30
CA MET A 1 -7.40 -8.76 0.52
C MET A 1 -5.88 -8.72 0.46
N LYS A 2 -5.15 -8.89 1.58
CA LYS A 2 -3.67 -8.88 1.60
C LYS A 2 -3.02 -9.88 0.64
N GLU A 3 -3.50 -11.13 0.62
CA GLU A 3 -2.99 -12.17 -0.28
C GLU A 3 -3.20 -11.84 -1.78
N SER A 4 -4.33 -11.20 -2.12
CA SER A 4 -4.59 -10.78 -3.50
C SER A 4 -3.60 -9.72 -3.96
N LEU A 5 -3.13 -8.86 -3.06
CA LEU A 5 -2.10 -7.87 -3.35
C LEU A 5 -0.72 -8.49 -3.54
N ASP A 6 -0.37 -9.47 -2.70
CA ASP A 6 0.89 -10.19 -2.81
C ASP A 6 1.01 -10.92 -4.16
N LEU A 7 -0.11 -11.42 -4.69
CA LEU A 7 -0.18 -12.00 -6.03
C LEU A 7 0.00 -10.98 -7.16
N LEU A 8 -0.44 -9.74 -6.98
CA LEU A 8 -0.41 -8.70 -8.02
C LEU A 8 0.91 -7.91 -8.04
N ARG A 9 1.62 -7.78 -6.90
CA ARG A 9 2.90 -7.06 -6.80
C ARG A 9 3.93 -7.46 -7.88
N PRO A 10 4.20 -8.75 -8.13
CA PRO A 10 5.16 -9.15 -9.17
C PRO A 10 4.75 -8.71 -10.58
N ILE A 11 3.45 -8.52 -10.83
CA ILE A 11 2.95 -8.08 -12.13
C ILE A 11 3.20 -6.58 -12.30
N PHE A 12 3.02 -5.79 -11.25
CA PHE A 12 3.32 -4.35 -11.27
C PHE A 12 4.82 -4.09 -11.45
N GLU A 13 5.68 -4.85 -10.76
CA GLU A 13 7.14 -4.72 -10.83
C GLU A 13 7.74 -5.16 -12.17
N LYS A 14 7.10 -6.11 -12.87
CA LYS A 14 7.54 -6.62 -14.18
C LYS A 14 7.56 -5.58 -15.30
N THR A 15 6.89 -4.45 -15.13
CA THR A 15 6.88 -3.39 -16.15
C THR A 15 8.25 -2.70 -16.30
N GLY A 16 9.15 -2.82 -15.32
CA GLY A 16 10.48 -2.18 -15.34
C GLY A 16 10.42 -0.65 -15.38
N ALA A 17 9.23 -0.07 -15.26
CA ALA A 17 9.03 1.36 -15.25
C ALA A 17 9.50 1.93 -13.91
N PRO A 18 10.26 3.03 -13.90
CA PRO A 18 10.63 3.70 -12.66
C PRO A 18 9.37 4.16 -11.92
N SER A 19 9.41 4.02 -10.60
CA SER A 19 8.32 4.47 -9.73
C SER A 19 8.03 5.96 -9.94
N LYS A 20 6.74 6.32 -9.98
CA LYS A 20 6.29 7.73 -10.12
C LYS A 20 6.42 8.54 -8.83
N GLY A 21 6.71 7.88 -7.71
CA GLY A 21 6.81 8.51 -6.40
C GLY A 21 6.69 7.51 -5.27
N THR A 22 7.03 7.94 -4.05
CA THR A 22 6.94 7.12 -2.84
C THR A 22 5.80 7.61 -1.96
N VAL A 23 4.99 6.69 -1.44
CA VAL A 23 3.92 6.95 -0.49
C VAL A 23 4.11 6.07 0.74
N VAL A 24 3.89 6.66 1.91
CA VAL A 24 3.76 5.94 3.18
C VAL A 24 2.30 6.02 3.60
N ILE A 25 1.70 4.90 3.99
CA ILE A 25 0.30 4.81 4.42
C ILE A 25 0.18 3.94 5.67
N GLY A 26 -0.73 4.28 6.57
CA GLY A 26 -1.05 3.54 7.79
C GLY A 26 -2.28 4.16 8.43
N THR A 27 -2.93 3.45 9.35
CA THR A 27 -3.94 4.08 10.22
C THR A 27 -3.31 4.58 11.51
N VAL A 28 -3.88 5.64 12.06
CA VAL A 28 -3.42 6.24 13.33
C VAL A 28 -3.75 5.34 14.52
N GLU A 29 -3.09 5.60 15.64
CA GLU A 29 -3.39 4.97 16.93
C GLU A 29 -4.90 4.96 17.23
N GLY A 30 -5.41 3.80 17.62
CA GLY A 30 -6.82 3.55 17.93
C GLY A 30 -7.70 3.21 16.71
N ASP A 31 -7.20 3.35 15.49
CA ASP A 31 -7.94 2.96 14.28
C ASP A 31 -7.48 1.60 13.74
N VAL A 32 -8.37 0.61 13.85
CA VAL A 32 -8.13 -0.78 13.39
C VAL A 32 -8.73 -1.07 12.01
N HIS A 33 -9.39 -0.11 11.38
CA HIS A 33 -10.07 -0.33 10.09
C HIS A 33 -9.08 -0.32 8.94
N ASP A 34 -8.97 -1.44 8.21
CA ASP A 34 -7.96 -1.60 7.15
C ASP A 34 -8.51 -1.66 5.73
N VAL A 35 -9.83 -1.83 5.55
CA VAL A 35 -10.43 -2.08 4.22
C VAL A 35 -10.17 -0.92 3.26
N GLY A 36 -10.51 0.32 3.67
CA GLY A 36 -10.29 1.51 2.84
C GLY A 36 -8.81 1.74 2.57
N LYS A 37 -7.96 1.62 3.61
CA LYS A 37 -6.50 1.72 3.51
C LYS A 37 -5.94 0.73 2.48
N ASN A 38 -6.35 -0.54 2.55
CA ASN A 38 -5.87 -1.59 1.65
C ASN A 38 -6.28 -1.32 0.20
N ILE A 39 -7.54 -0.89 -0.05
CA ILE A 39 -8.01 -0.52 -1.39
C ILE A 39 -7.16 0.63 -1.97
N VAL A 40 -6.92 1.68 -1.18
CA VAL A 40 -6.08 2.83 -1.58
C VAL A 40 -4.66 2.38 -1.88
N ALA A 41 -4.06 1.53 -1.04
CA ALA A 41 -2.73 0.97 -1.28
C ALA A 41 -2.66 0.19 -2.61
N MET A 42 -3.69 -0.62 -2.95
CA MET A 42 -3.74 -1.32 -4.26
C MET A 42 -3.76 -0.35 -5.42
N MET A 43 -4.60 0.69 -5.32
CA MET A 43 -4.77 1.68 -6.39
C MET A 43 -3.48 2.46 -6.64
N LEU A 44 -2.77 2.84 -5.57
CA LEU A 44 -1.49 3.55 -5.66
C LEU A 44 -0.40 2.67 -6.27
N GLN A 45 -0.31 1.40 -5.88
CA GLN A 45 0.61 0.44 -6.50
C GLN A 45 0.30 0.25 -7.98
N GLY A 46 -0.97 0.05 -8.34
CA GLY A 46 -1.42 -0.07 -9.73
C GLY A 46 -1.20 1.20 -10.57
N ALA A 47 -1.18 2.37 -9.94
CA ALA A 47 -0.83 3.64 -10.59
C ALA A 47 0.69 3.81 -10.83
N GLY A 48 1.52 2.92 -10.29
CA GLY A 48 2.98 2.91 -10.43
C GLY A 48 3.72 3.68 -9.34
N LEU A 49 3.13 3.80 -8.14
CA LEU A 49 3.82 4.34 -6.96
C LEU A 49 4.41 3.22 -6.09
N THR A 50 5.53 3.51 -5.45
CA THR A 50 6.08 2.67 -4.38
C THR A 50 5.32 2.97 -3.09
N VAL A 51 4.68 1.95 -2.51
CA VAL A 51 3.85 2.11 -1.31
C VAL A 51 4.48 1.37 -0.13
N HIS A 52 4.74 2.10 0.96
CA HIS A 52 5.13 1.56 2.25
C HIS A 52 3.92 1.58 3.19
N ASP A 53 3.37 0.41 3.47
CA ASP A 53 2.23 0.25 4.38
C ASP A 53 2.74 -0.04 5.79
N LEU A 54 2.55 0.90 6.70
CA LEU A 54 2.93 0.79 8.11
C LEU A 54 2.01 -0.16 8.88
N GLY A 55 0.81 -0.43 8.36
CA GLY A 55 -0.19 -1.28 9.00
C GLY A 55 -1.34 -0.49 9.61
N ILE A 56 -1.89 -1.04 10.70
CA ILE A 56 -2.95 -0.41 11.47
C ILE A 56 -2.47 -0.07 12.87
N ASP A 57 -3.17 0.86 13.54
CA ASP A 57 -2.93 1.22 14.93
C ASP A 57 -1.49 1.71 15.17
N ILE A 58 -1.04 2.66 14.35
CA ILE A 58 0.34 3.14 14.38
C ILE A 58 0.48 4.33 15.35
N PRO A 59 1.35 4.22 16.37
CA PRO A 59 1.59 5.31 17.31
C PRO A 59 2.30 6.49 16.64
N PRO A 60 2.10 7.73 17.12
CA PRO A 60 2.85 8.88 16.66
C PRO A 60 4.35 8.73 16.96
N ALA A 61 5.18 9.36 16.13
CA ALA A 61 6.64 9.38 16.27
C ALA A 61 7.11 10.27 17.42
#